data_AF-U6DQJ0-F1
#
_entry.id   AF-U6DQJ0-F1
#
_cell.length_a   1.000
_cell.length_b   1.000
_cell.length_c   1.000
_cell.angle_alpha   90.00
_cell.angle_beta   90.00
_cell.angle_gamma   90.00
#
_symmetry.space_group_name_H-M   'P 1'
#
loop_
_entity.id
_entity.type
_entity.pdbx_description
1 polymer ?
#
loop_
_entity_poly.entity_id
_entity_poly.type
_entity_poly.pdbx_seq_one_letter_code
_entity_poly.pdbx_strand_id
1 'polypeptide(L)'
;MGVHGLWKLLECSGRQVSPETLEGKILAVDISIWLNQALRGVRDRHGNSIENAHLLTLFHRLCKLLFFRIRPIFVFDGDAPLLKKQTLAKRRHRKDLAATDSRKTTEKLLKTFLKRQAIKTALKSKRGEALPSLTQVQREDDIYVLPPLQKEEKNSSEEEDE
;
A
#
# COMPACT_ATOMS: atom_id res chain seq x y z
N MET A 1 -3.97 3.94 -8.52
CA MET A 1 -5.01 4.48 -9.44
C MET A 1 -5.11 3.50 -10.59
N GLY A 2 -6.29 3.29 -11.14
CA GLY A 2 -6.55 2.21 -12.10
C GLY A 2 -7.53 1.18 -11.57
N VAL A 3 -7.74 0.12 -12.35
CA VAL A 3 -8.66 -0.98 -12.03
C VAL A 3 -8.02 -1.90 -10.99
N HIS A 4 -8.77 -2.25 -9.94
CA HIS A 4 -8.27 -3.13 -8.88
C HIS A 4 -8.06 -4.55 -9.43
N GLY A 5 -6.92 -5.17 -9.11
CA GLY A 5 -6.60 -6.55 -9.53
C GLY A 5 -6.16 -6.72 -10.99
N LEU A 6 -6.30 -5.70 -11.86
CA LEU A 6 -6.03 -5.83 -13.30
C LEU A 6 -4.60 -6.30 -13.62
N TRP A 7 -3.60 -5.77 -12.93
CA TRP A 7 -2.20 -6.16 -13.15
C TRP A 7 -1.92 -7.64 -12.86
N LYS A 8 -2.59 -8.23 -11.85
CA LYS A 8 -2.45 -9.65 -11.53
C LYS A 8 -2.99 -10.54 -12.65
N LEU A 9 -4.06 -10.10 -13.31
CA LEU A 9 -4.66 -10.84 -14.43
C LEU A 9 -3.81 -10.74 -15.70
N LEU A 10 -3.14 -9.60 -15.90
CA LEU A 10 -2.32 -9.35 -17.10
C LEU A 10 -0.86 -9.78 -16.97
N GLU A 11 -0.44 -10.27 -15.81
CA GLU A 11 0.95 -10.62 -15.52
C GLU A 11 1.53 -11.61 -16.55
N CYS A 12 0.75 -12.62 -16.95
CA CYS A 12 1.14 -13.60 -17.96
C CYS A 12 1.36 -13.02 -19.36
N SER A 13 0.82 -11.83 -19.65
CA SER A 13 0.96 -11.15 -20.94
C SER A 13 2.09 -10.12 -20.97
N GLY A 14 2.73 -9.87 -19.82
CA GLY A 14 3.81 -8.90 -19.70
C GLY A 14 5.06 -9.32 -20.46
N ARG A 15 5.67 -8.39 -21.20
CA ARG A 15 6.98 -8.57 -21.82
C ARG A 15 7.98 -7.61 -21.19
N GLN A 16 9.12 -8.14 -20.75
CA GLN A 16 10.21 -7.30 -20.26
C GLN A 16 10.92 -6.66 -21.45
N VAL A 17 11.00 -5.33 -21.42
CA VAL A 17 11.62 -4.53 -22.48
C VAL A 17 12.71 -3.69 -21.84
N SER A 18 13.93 -3.78 -22.39
CA SER A 18 15.05 -2.98 -21.88
C SER A 18 14.90 -1.52 -22.34
N PRO A 19 15.28 -0.53 -21.50
CA PRO A 19 15.11 0.89 -21.84
C PRO A 19 15.84 1.32 -23.12
N GLU A 20 16.93 0.64 -23.48
CA GLU A 20 17.74 0.92 -24.67
C GLU A 20 16.95 0.69 -25.96
N THR A 21 16.00 -0.25 -25.97
CA THR A 21 15.12 -0.50 -27.13
C THR A 21 14.13 0.63 -27.41
N LEU A 22 14.01 1.60 -26.49
CA LEU A 22 13.17 2.77 -26.61
C LEU A 22 13.94 4.01 -27.09
N GLU A 23 15.22 3.85 -27.43
CA GLU A 23 16.05 4.94 -27.95
C GLU A 23 15.42 5.61 -29.18
N GLY A 24 15.40 6.95 -29.19
CA GLY A 24 14.83 7.75 -30.27
C GLY A 24 13.30 7.77 -30.33
N LYS A 25 12.61 6.95 -29.52
CA LYS A 25 11.14 6.92 -29.50
C LYS A 25 10.56 8.12 -28.75
N ILE A 26 9.38 8.52 -29.18
CA ILE A 26 8.56 9.52 -28.50
C ILE A 26 7.63 8.78 -27.54
N LEU A 27 7.69 9.10 -26.25
CA LEU A 27 6.85 8.47 -25.22
C LEU A 27 5.96 9.50 -24.54
N ALA A 28 4.66 9.23 -24.53
CA ALA A 28 3.72 9.97 -23.70
C ALA A 28 3.89 9.55 -22.24
N VAL A 29 4.13 10.52 -21.37
CA VAL A 29 4.34 10.29 -19.94
C VAL A 29 3.20 10.94 -19.17
N ASP A 30 2.41 10.13 -18.47
CA ASP A 30 1.40 10.60 -17.53
C ASP A 30 2.07 11.18 -16.28
N ILE A 31 2.11 12.50 -16.22
CA ILE A 31 2.73 13.25 -15.13
C ILE A 31 1.88 13.23 -13.86
N SER A 32 0.56 13.05 -13.99
CA SER A 32 -0.38 13.08 -12.88
C SER A 32 -0.07 11.93 -11.90
N ILE A 33 0.33 10.77 -12.42
CA ILE A 33 0.77 9.63 -11.65
C ILE A 33 2.12 9.91 -10.98
N TRP A 34 3.07 10.51 -11.71
CA TRP A 34 4.41 10.81 -11.18
C TRP A 34 4.35 11.80 -10.01
N LEU A 35 3.59 12.89 -10.14
CA LEU A 35 3.38 13.86 -9.06
C LEU A 35 2.75 13.20 -7.83
N ASN A 36 1.71 12.41 -8.06
CA ASN A 36 1.01 11.66 -7.03
C ASN A 36 1.92 10.67 -6.29
N GLN A 37 2.83 10.01 -7.00
CA GLN A 37 3.84 9.12 -6.43
C GLN A 37 4.89 9.91 -5.65
N ALA A 38 5.37 11.02 -6.19
CA ALA A 38 6.38 11.84 -5.52
C ALA A 38 5.87 12.39 -4.18
N LEU A 39 4.65 12.94 -4.16
CA LEU A 39 4.05 13.50 -2.94
C LEU A 39 3.75 12.44 -1.86
N ARG A 40 3.40 11.21 -2.24
CA ARG A 40 3.03 10.15 -1.29
C ARG A 40 4.17 9.20 -0.93
N GLY A 41 5.11 9.02 -1.85
CA GLY A 41 6.15 8.00 -1.78
C GLY A 41 7.52 8.50 -1.32
N VAL A 42 7.83 9.79 -1.53
CA VAL A 42 9.10 10.35 -1.07
C VAL A 42 8.92 10.90 0.34
N ARG A 43 9.49 10.18 1.32
CA ARG A 43 9.52 10.58 2.72
C ARG A 43 10.95 10.55 3.23
N ASP A 44 11.25 11.43 4.15
CA ASP A 44 12.53 11.43 4.86
C ASP A 44 12.63 10.20 5.79
N ARG A 45 13.82 9.92 6.34
CA ARG A 45 14.09 8.84 7.29
C ARG A 45 13.17 8.88 8.52
N HIS A 46 12.69 10.07 8.87
CA HIS A 46 11.74 10.32 9.95
C HIS A 46 10.26 10.22 9.52
N GLY A 47 9.98 9.89 8.27
CA GLY A 47 8.61 9.77 7.72
C GLY A 47 7.97 11.10 7.31
N ASN A 48 8.67 12.22 7.50
CA ASN A 48 8.21 13.55 7.12
C ASN A 48 8.17 13.72 5.59
N SER A 49 7.23 14.53 5.11
CA SER A 49 7.18 14.89 3.70
C SER A 49 8.33 15.84 3.37
N ILE A 50 9.09 15.51 2.32
CA ILE A 50 10.18 16.36 1.84
C ILE A 50 9.57 17.50 1.01
N GLU A 51 9.96 18.74 1.31
CA GLU A 51 9.56 19.89 0.51
C GLU A 51 10.08 19.75 -0.92
N ASN A 52 9.25 20.10 -1.90
CA ASN A 52 9.60 20.04 -3.32
C ASN A 52 10.03 18.63 -3.83
N ALA A 53 9.67 17.56 -3.13
CA ALA A 53 9.97 16.18 -3.53
C ALA A 53 9.50 15.84 -4.97
N HIS A 54 8.43 16.50 -5.41
CA HIS A 54 7.92 16.39 -6.76
C HIS A 54 8.92 16.89 -7.80
N LEU A 55 9.56 18.04 -7.60
CA LEU A 55 10.56 18.58 -8.53
C LEU A 55 11.76 17.65 -8.65
N LEU A 56 12.30 17.18 -7.52
CA LEU A 56 13.46 16.28 -7.51
C LEU A 56 13.15 14.96 -8.23
N THR A 57 11.99 14.37 -7.94
CA THR A 57 11.56 13.11 -8.56
C THR A 57 11.37 13.27 -10.07
N LEU A 58 10.74 14.36 -10.49
CA LEU A 58 10.52 14.65 -11.91
C LEU A 58 11.83 14.89 -12.64
N PHE A 59 12.74 15.68 -12.04
CA PHE A 59 14.04 15.97 -12.60
C PHE A 59 14.85 14.69 -12.85
N HIS A 60 15.01 13.84 -11.85
CA HIS A 60 15.75 12.58 -12.02
C HIS A 60 15.12 11.65 -13.05
N ARG A 61 13.79 11.55 -13.09
CA ARG A 61 13.10 10.73 -14.09
C ARG A 61 13.27 11.28 -15.50
N LEU A 62 13.21 12.61 -15.66
CA LEU A 62 13.47 13.26 -16.94
C LEU A 62 14.92 13.00 -17.39
N CYS A 63 15.91 13.21 -16.52
CA CYS A 63 17.31 12.91 -16.81
C CYS A 63 17.48 11.45 -17.25
N LYS A 64 16.81 10.50 -16.58
CA LYS A 64 16.87 9.08 -16.96
C LYS A 64 16.29 8.83 -18.36
N LEU A 65 15.16 9.46 -18.72
CA LEU A 65 14.60 9.31 -20.06
C LEU A 65 15.51 9.90 -21.13
N LEU A 66 16.05 11.09 -20.89
CA LEU A 66 16.97 11.76 -21.80
C LEU A 66 18.30 10.99 -21.96
N PHE A 67 18.78 10.33 -20.89
CA PHE A 67 19.95 9.46 -20.92
C PHE A 67 19.81 8.33 -21.96
N PHE A 68 18.62 7.72 -22.07
CA PHE A 68 18.31 6.73 -23.10
C PHE A 68 17.89 7.35 -24.46
N ARG A 69 18.12 8.65 -24.66
CA ARG A 69 17.66 9.43 -25.82
C ARG A 69 16.18 9.26 -26.16
N ILE A 70 15.35 9.06 -25.14
CA ILE A 70 13.90 9.04 -25.28
C ILE A 70 13.42 10.49 -25.34
N ARG A 71 12.41 10.75 -26.17
CA ARG A 71 11.75 12.07 -26.29
C ARG A 71 10.43 12.05 -25.52
N PRO A 72 10.40 12.42 -24.22
CA PRO A 72 9.16 12.42 -23.45
C PRO A 72 8.23 13.57 -23.86
N ILE A 73 6.93 13.26 -23.96
CA ILE A 73 5.85 14.24 -24.02
C ILE A 73 5.05 14.11 -22.74
N PHE A 74 5.07 15.14 -21.89
CA PHE A 74 4.30 15.13 -20.65
C PHE A 74 2.83 15.42 -20.92
N VAL A 75 1.96 14.52 -20.46
CA VAL A 75 0.52 14.65 -20.56
C VAL A 75 -0.04 14.91 -19.17
N PHE A 76 -0.77 16.01 -19.03
CA PHE A 76 -1.46 16.41 -17.82
C PHE A 76 -2.94 16.03 -17.92
N ASP A 77 -3.48 15.48 -16.83
CA ASP A 77 -4.92 15.30 -16.66
C ASP A 77 -5.58 16.68 -16.66
N GLY A 78 -6.67 16.82 -17.41
CA GLY A 78 -7.60 17.94 -17.29
C GLY A 78 -8.62 17.71 -16.17
N ASP A 79 -9.82 18.25 -16.37
CA ASP A 79 -10.90 18.08 -15.40
C ASP A 79 -11.36 16.63 -15.27
N ALA A 80 -11.49 16.18 -14.02
CA ALA A 80 -12.01 14.85 -13.74
C ALA A 80 -13.50 14.75 -14.11
N PRO A 81 -13.93 13.68 -14.82
CA PRO A 81 -15.33 13.46 -15.14
C PRO A 81 -16.16 13.25 -13.87
N LEU A 82 -17.47 13.55 -13.96
CA LEU A 82 -18.40 13.49 -12.83
C LEU A 82 -18.37 12.13 -12.10
N LEU A 83 -18.28 11.03 -12.86
CA LEU A 83 -18.21 9.68 -12.29
C LEU A 83 -16.95 9.47 -11.43
N LYS A 84 -15.78 9.98 -11.85
CA LYS A 84 -14.52 9.93 -11.09
C LYS A 84 -14.64 10.76 -9.80
N LYS A 85 -15.26 11.94 -9.87
CA LYS A 85 -15.50 12.82 -8.71
C LYS A 85 -16.38 12.14 -7.65
N GLN A 86 -17.53 11.58 -8.06
CA GLN A 86 -18.45 10.87 -7.14
C GLN A 86 -17.78 9.65 -6.49
N THR A 87 -17.08 8.84 -7.28
CA THR A 87 -16.38 7.65 -6.77
C THR A 87 -15.26 8.02 -5.79
N LEU A 88 -14.53 9.11 -6.08
CA LEU A 88 -13.48 9.61 -5.20
C LEU A 88 -14.04 10.11 -3.87
N ALA A 89 -15.19 10.79 -3.88
CA ALA A 89 -15.89 11.24 -2.67
C ALA A 89 -16.33 10.04 -1.81
N LYS A 90 -16.99 9.05 -2.42
CA LYS A 90 -17.36 7.80 -1.72
C LYS A 90 -16.16 7.10 -1.09
N ARG A 91 -15.03 7.04 -1.82
CA ARG A 91 -13.79 6.42 -1.30
C ARG A 91 -13.19 7.20 -0.13
N ARG A 92 -13.22 8.54 -0.16
CA ARG A 92 -12.78 9.37 0.97
C ARG A 92 -13.64 9.11 2.20
N HIS A 93 -14.97 9.14 2.05
CA HIS A 93 -15.90 8.87 3.14
C HIS A 93 -15.64 7.52 3.83
N ARG A 94 -15.46 6.43 3.06
CA ARG A 94 -15.12 5.11 3.63
C ARG A 94 -13.79 5.12 4.38
N LYS A 95 -12.79 5.84 3.88
CA LYS A 95 -11.48 5.97 4.55
C LYS A 95 -11.62 6.68 5.88
N ASP A 96 -12.44 7.73 5.95
CA ASP A 96 -12.65 8.51 7.16
C ASP A 96 -13.41 7.71 8.23
N LEU A 97 -14.42 6.92 7.81
CA LEU A 97 -15.11 5.96 8.69
C LEU A 97 -14.15 4.91 9.24
N ALA A 98 -13.37 4.25 8.37
CA ALA A 98 -12.40 3.24 8.79
C ALA A 98 -11.33 3.80 9.73
N ALA A 99 -10.87 5.04 9.52
CA ALA A 99 -9.93 5.71 10.42
C ALA A 99 -10.56 5.96 11.80
N THR A 100 -11.83 6.34 11.83
CA THR A 100 -12.59 6.57 13.07
C THR A 100 -12.77 5.28 13.85
N ASP A 101 -13.12 4.18 13.18
CA ASP A 101 -13.32 2.87 13.81
C ASP A 101 -12.01 2.25 14.27
N SER A 102 -10.92 2.42 13.50
CA SER A 102 -9.56 2.07 13.93
C SER A 102 -9.19 2.80 15.22
N ARG A 103 -9.46 4.11 15.33
CA ARG A 103 -9.18 4.87 16.56
C ARG A 103 -10.01 4.36 17.75
N LYS A 104 -11.29 4.05 17.55
CA LYS A 104 -12.15 3.49 18.62
C LYS A 104 -11.67 2.11 19.08
N THR A 105 -11.25 1.26 18.14
CA THR A 105 -10.76 -0.09 18.45
C THR A 105 -9.41 -0.05 19.18
N THR A 106 -8.46 0.80 18.75
CA THR A 106 -7.19 0.98 19.46
C THR A 106 -7.38 1.53 20.88
N GLU A 107 -8.31 2.47 21.08
CA GLU A 107 -8.64 2.99 22.40
C GLU A 107 -9.23 1.89 23.31
N LYS A 108 -10.17 1.08 22.80
CA LYS A 108 -10.74 -0.05 23.54
C LYS A 108 -9.68 -1.11 23.88
N LEU A 109 -8.79 -1.41 22.95
CA LEU A 109 -7.67 -2.34 23.16
C LEU A 109 -6.71 -1.82 24.24
N LEU A 110 -6.34 -0.53 24.19
CA LEU A 110 -5.48 0.09 25.18
C LEU A 110 -6.12 0.08 26.58
N LYS A 111 -7.40 0.44 26.68
CA LYS A 111 -8.15 0.37 27.95
C LYS A 111 -8.17 -1.05 28.51
N THR A 112 -8.37 -2.05 27.67
CA THR A 112 -8.37 -3.46 28.07
C THR A 112 -7.00 -3.91 28.53
N PHE A 113 -5.93 -3.49 27.83
CA PHE A 113 -4.55 -3.77 28.20
C PHE A 113 -4.19 -3.18 29.57
N LEU A 114 -4.52 -1.90 29.80
CA LEU A 114 -4.27 -1.23 31.09
C LEU A 114 -5.05 -1.88 32.24
N LYS A 115 -6.32 -2.22 32.04
CA LYS A 115 -7.13 -2.94 33.04
C LYS A 115 -6.50 -4.29 33.40
N ARG A 116 -6.04 -5.06 32.39
CA ARG A 116 -5.34 -6.34 32.62
C ARG A 116 -4.03 -6.13 33.40
N GLN A 117 -3.26 -5.09 33.09
CA GLN A 117 -2.01 -4.80 33.79
C GLN A 117 -2.28 -4.44 35.26
N ALA A 118 -3.30 -3.62 35.55
CA ALA A 118 -3.71 -3.28 36.90
C ALA A 118 -4.17 -4.51 37.71
N ILE A 119 -4.96 -5.40 37.10
CA ILE A 119 -5.38 -6.67 37.70
C ILE A 119 -4.16 -7.56 37.96
N LYS A 120 -3.23 -7.67 37.02
CA LYS A 120 -1.99 -8.44 37.19
C LYS A 120 -1.12 -7.91 38.32
N THR A 121 -1.01 -6.59 38.49
CA THR A 121 -0.26 -5.99 39.61
C THR A 121 -0.95 -6.22 40.96
N ALA A 122 -2.28 -6.17 41.02
CA ALA A 122 -3.05 -6.45 42.23
C ALA A 122 -3.03 -7.95 42.60
N LEU A 123 -3.20 -8.84 41.63
CA LEU A 123 -3.16 -10.29 41.80
C LEU A 123 -1.74 -10.84 42.02
N LYS A 124 -0.67 -10.09 41.74
CA LYS A 124 0.70 -10.50 42.08
C LYS A 124 0.90 -10.72 43.60
N SER A 125 -0.06 -10.31 44.43
CA SER A 125 -0.13 -10.63 45.86
C SER A 125 -0.66 -12.07 46.17
N LYS A 126 -1.33 -12.76 45.23
CA LYS A 126 -1.76 -14.17 45.37
C LYS A 126 -1.50 -14.96 44.08
N ARG A 127 -0.58 -15.93 44.21
CA ARG A 127 -0.02 -16.87 43.22
C ARG A 127 -0.93 -17.24 42.02
N GLY A 128 -0.37 -17.13 40.81
CA GLY A 128 -0.21 -18.30 39.93
C GLY A 128 -1.29 -18.71 38.93
N GLU A 129 -2.18 -17.84 38.45
CA GLU A 129 -3.15 -18.22 37.39
C GLU A 129 -2.87 -17.58 36.02
N ALA A 130 -2.90 -18.40 34.97
CA ALA A 130 -2.74 -18.01 33.58
C ALA A 130 -4.01 -17.32 33.05
N LEU A 131 -3.85 -16.10 32.52
CA LEU A 131 -4.95 -15.30 32.00
C LEU A 131 -5.38 -15.75 30.58
N PRO A 132 -6.69 -15.66 30.25
CA PRO A 132 -7.21 -16.14 28.97
C PRO A 132 -6.68 -15.33 27.77
N SER A 133 -6.45 -16.05 26.66
CA SER A 133 -5.85 -15.53 25.43
C SER A 133 -6.69 -14.44 24.76
N LEU A 134 -6.02 -13.56 24.03
CA LEU A 134 -6.62 -12.44 23.33
C LEU A 134 -7.56 -12.97 22.24
N THR A 135 -8.87 -12.89 22.49
CA THR A 135 -9.91 -13.31 21.54
C THR A 135 -9.71 -12.58 20.22
N GLN A 136 -9.65 -13.36 19.13
CA GLN A 136 -9.57 -12.90 17.76
C GLN A 136 -10.66 -11.84 17.53
N VAL A 137 -10.24 -10.64 17.11
CA VAL A 137 -11.16 -9.64 16.58
C VAL A 137 -11.71 -10.23 15.28
N GLN A 138 -12.95 -10.74 15.31
CA GLN A 138 -13.70 -11.04 14.10
C GLN A 138 -13.86 -9.70 13.35
N ARG A 139 -13.09 -9.56 12.27
CA ARG A 139 -13.34 -8.51 11.28
C ARG A 139 -14.54 -8.98 10.46
N GLU A 140 -15.55 -8.13 10.32
CA GLU A 140 -16.59 -8.38 9.33
C GLU A 140 -15.93 -8.46 7.95
N ASP A 141 -16.25 -9.52 7.20
CA ASP A 141 -15.65 -9.80 5.90
C ASP A 141 -16.05 -8.70 4.90
N ASP A 142 -15.08 -7.86 4.53
CA ASP A 142 -15.25 -6.86 3.47
C ASP A 142 -15.42 -7.60 2.14
N ILE A 143 -16.57 -7.41 1.45
CA ILE A 143 -16.93 -8.07 0.19
C ILE A 143 -15.87 -7.91 -0.92
N TYR A 144 -14.95 -6.95 -0.77
CA TYR A 144 -13.84 -6.73 -1.70
C TYR A 144 -12.53 -7.44 -1.32
N VAL A 145 -12.50 -8.22 -0.25
CA VAL A 145 -11.35 -9.08 0.07
C VAL A 145 -11.33 -10.25 -0.91
N LEU A 146 -10.32 -10.25 -1.79
CA LEU A 146 -10.04 -11.39 -2.63
C LEU A 146 -9.68 -12.60 -1.74
N PRO A 147 -10.23 -13.79 -2.02
CA PRO A 147 -9.86 -15.01 -1.30
C PRO A 147 -8.33 -15.20 -1.29
N PRO A 148 -7.76 -15.73 -0.19
CA PRO A 148 -6.35 -16.06 -0.16
C PRO A 148 -6.04 -17.04 -1.29
N LEU A 149 -5.02 -16.71 -2.09
CA LEU A 149 -4.54 -17.60 -3.15
C LEU A 149 -4.06 -18.91 -2.51
N GLN A 150 -4.46 -20.04 -3.10
CA GLN A 150 -3.94 -21.35 -2.72
C GLN A 150 -2.41 -21.30 -2.81
N LYS A 151 -1.73 -21.52 -1.69
CA LYS A 151 -0.29 -21.76 -1.71
C LYS A 151 -0.11 -23.10 -2.40
N GLU A 152 0.57 -23.12 -3.54
CA GLU A 152 1.13 -24.37 -4.04
C GLU A 152 2.03 -24.91 -2.92
N GLU A 153 1.66 -26.06 -2.38
CA GLU A 153 2.55 -26.86 -1.55
C GLU A 153 3.75 -27.18 -2.43
N LYS A 154 4.84 -26.43 -2.24
CA LYS A 154 6.16 -26.93 -2.61
C LYS A 154 6.38 -28.16 -1.74
N ASN A 155 6.03 -29.32 -2.29
CA ASN A 155 6.49 -30.61 -1.81
C ASN A 155 8.01 -30.52 -1.73
N SER A 156 8.48 -30.33 -0.50
CA SER A 156 9.84 -30.61 -0.09
C SER A 156 10.00 -32.13 -0.18
N SER A 157 10.37 -32.64 -1.34
CA SER A 157 10.98 -33.96 -1.45
C SER A 157 12.47 -33.83 -1.18
N GLU A 158 12.87 -34.48 -0.09
CA GLU A 158 14.18 -34.99 0.34
C GLU A 158 15.20 -35.20 -0.80
N GLU A 159 16.50 -34.96 -0.52
CA GLU A 159 17.55 -36.01 -0.50
C GLU A 159 18.69 -35.53 0.43
N GLU A 160 18.83 -36.20 1.58
CA GLU A 160 20.11 -36.40 2.26
C GLU A 160 20.84 -37.52 1.49
N ASP A 161 22.10 -37.33 1.11
CA ASP A 161 23.22 -38.28 1.32
C ASP A 161 24.49 -37.87 0.52
N GLU A 162 25.63 -37.99 1.23
CA GLU A 162 27.06 -37.78 0.89
C GLU A 162 27.66 -36.36 0.89
#